data_AF-A0A821Q2W1-F1
#
_entry.id   AF-A0A821Q2W1-F1
#
_cell.length_a   1.000
_cell.length_b   1.000
_cell.length_c   1.000
_cell.angle_alpha   90.00
_cell.angle_beta   90.00
_cell.angle_gamma   90.00
#
_symmetry.space_group_name_H-M   'P 1'
#
loop_
_entity.id
_entity.type
_entity.pdbx_description
1 polymer ?
#
loop_
_entity_poly.entity_id
_entity_poly.type
_entity_poly.pdbx_seq_one_letter_code
_entity_poly.pdbx_strand_id
1 'polypeptide(L)'
;AGFNGYIDQVRFESRAKNATELLNDATLYVYYSFDGGSLVDNGINGINGTASGSVVSTTGRLNGAVQFSSSSYIYYTYPPFYFLGISNQSFSISLWANPTGSYAASTLVYVLQNLG
;
A
#
# COMPACT_ATOMS: atom_id res chain seq x y z
N ALA A 1 -27.32 -26.11 -13.19
CA ALA A 1 -26.13 -25.48 -13.81
C ALA A 1 -25.31 -24.84 -12.70
N GLY A 2 -23.99 -25.06 -12.68
CA GLY A 2 -23.07 -24.49 -11.68
C GLY A 2 -22.18 -23.42 -12.30
N PHE A 3 -21.61 -22.56 -11.46
CA PHE A 3 -20.62 -21.57 -11.86
C PHE A 3 -19.30 -22.25 -12.31
N ASN A 4 -18.69 -21.75 -13.38
CA ASN A 4 -17.35 -22.13 -13.85
C ASN A 4 -16.50 -20.87 -14.00
N GLY A 5 -15.57 -20.64 -13.08
CA GLY A 5 -14.72 -19.45 -13.05
C GLY A 5 -13.98 -19.30 -11.71
N TYR A 6 -13.39 -18.13 -11.49
CA TYR A 6 -12.67 -17.79 -10.25
C TYR A 6 -13.45 -16.73 -9.46
N ILE A 7 -13.44 -16.86 -8.14
CA ILE A 7 -14.01 -15.90 -7.19
C ILE A 7 -12.89 -15.54 -6.21
N ASP A 8 -12.67 -14.25 -5.98
CA ASP A 8 -11.69 -13.72 -5.03
C ASP A 8 -12.32 -12.57 -4.22
N GLN A 9 -11.79 -12.30 -3.02
CA GLN A 9 -12.18 -11.18 -2.14
C GLN A 9 -13.69 -11.08 -1.82
N VAL A 10 -14.38 -12.19 -1.59
CA VAL A 10 -15.80 -12.16 -1.16
C VAL A 10 -15.94 -11.54 0.22
N ARG A 11 -16.76 -10.48 0.33
CA ARG A 11 -17.04 -9.78 1.59
C ARG A 11 -18.53 -9.69 1.84
N PHE A 12 -18.89 -9.72 3.12
CA PHE A 12 -20.21 -9.39 3.61
C PHE A 12 -20.13 -8.13 4.46
N GLU A 13 -20.90 -7.12 4.09
CA GLU A 13 -20.92 -5.82 4.78
C GLU A 13 -22.27 -5.64 5.47
N SER A 14 -22.25 -5.24 6.74
CA SER A 14 -23.48 -5.06 7.52
C SER A 14 -24.25 -3.78 7.18
N ARG A 15 -23.75 -2.99 6.22
CA ARG A 15 -24.38 -1.75 5.74
C ARG A 15 -24.11 -1.55 4.25
N ALA A 16 -24.94 -0.73 3.62
CA ALA A 16 -24.66 -0.24 2.28
C ALA A 16 -23.43 0.68 2.30
N LYS A 17 -22.48 0.42 1.39
CA LYS A 17 -21.34 1.30 1.11
C LYS A 17 -21.73 2.36 0.08
N ASN A 18 -21.17 3.55 0.22
CA ASN A 18 -21.31 4.60 -0.79
C ASN A 18 -20.35 4.35 -1.98
N ALA A 19 -20.50 5.13 -3.05
CA ALA A 19 -19.72 4.95 -4.28
C ALA A 19 -18.20 5.08 -4.07
N THR A 20 -17.75 5.99 -3.19
CA THR A 20 -16.33 6.17 -2.88
C THR A 20 -15.77 4.98 -2.10
N GLU A 21 -16.53 4.46 -1.14
CA GLU A 21 -16.16 3.27 -0.38
C GLU A 21 -16.04 2.05 -1.31
N LEU A 22 -17.00 1.85 -2.22
CA LEU A 22 -16.95 0.78 -3.21
C LEU A 22 -15.77 0.93 -4.17
N LEU A 23 -15.50 2.14 -4.66
CA LEU A 23 -14.36 2.39 -5.53
C LEU A 23 -13.04 2.09 -4.82
N ASN A 24 -12.90 2.52 -3.57
CA ASN A 24 -11.72 2.23 -2.77
C ASN A 24 -11.56 0.72 -2.54
N ASP A 25 -12.61 0.00 -2.14
CA ASP A 25 -12.54 -1.46 -1.97
C ASP A 25 -12.16 -2.18 -3.27
N ALA A 26 -12.65 -1.68 -4.41
CA ALA A 26 -12.42 -2.30 -5.72
C ALA A 26 -11.03 -2.02 -6.30
N THR A 27 -10.34 -0.97 -5.84
CA THR A 27 -9.10 -0.49 -6.50
C THR A 27 -7.90 -0.36 -5.57
N LEU A 28 -8.11 -0.17 -4.26
CA LEU A 28 -7.02 -0.04 -3.30
C LEU A 28 -6.42 -1.42 -2.99
N TYR A 29 -5.18 -1.60 -3.41
CA TYR A 29 -4.51 -2.88 -3.20
C TYR A 29 -3.79 -2.98 -1.86
N VAL A 30 -3.17 -1.89 -1.40
CA VAL A 30 -2.47 -1.82 -0.11
C VAL A 30 -2.47 -0.39 0.38
N TYR A 31 -2.51 -0.19 1.69
CA TYR A 31 -2.37 1.13 2.30
C TYR A 31 -1.66 1.05 3.65
N TYR A 32 -0.55 1.77 3.79
CA TYR A 32 0.11 1.94 5.08
C TYR A 32 0.00 3.40 5.51
N SER A 33 -0.68 3.63 6.63
CA SER A 33 -0.68 4.96 7.28
C SER A 33 0.67 5.29 7.89
N PHE A 34 1.41 4.27 8.36
CA PHE A 34 2.60 4.39 9.20
C PHE A 34 2.38 5.15 10.52
N ASP A 35 1.12 5.34 10.92
CA ASP A 35 0.77 5.96 12.19
C ASP A 35 1.27 5.09 13.35
N GLY A 36 1.97 5.72 14.29
CA GLY A 36 2.64 5.00 15.39
C GLY A 36 3.77 4.05 14.95
N GLY A 37 4.24 4.15 13.70
CA GLY A 37 5.24 3.23 13.14
C GLY A 37 4.68 1.86 12.74
N SER A 38 3.36 1.74 12.65
CA SER A 38 2.70 0.50 12.26
C SER A 38 3.07 0.10 10.82
N LEU A 39 3.38 -1.17 10.61
CA LEU A 39 3.57 -1.78 9.28
C LEU A 39 2.37 -2.62 8.86
N VAL A 40 1.23 -2.44 9.52
CA VAL A 40 -0.03 -3.10 9.20
C VAL A 40 -0.65 -2.45 7.97
N ASP A 41 -1.10 -3.27 7.03
CA ASP A 41 -1.93 -2.82 5.91
C ASP A 41 -3.29 -2.37 6.45
N ASN A 42 -3.54 -1.07 6.39
CA ASN A 42 -4.82 -0.45 6.69
C ASN A 42 -5.84 -0.63 5.56
N GLY A 43 -5.41 -1.19 4.43
CA GLY A 43 -6.26 -1.64 3.37
C GLY A 43 -6.91 -2.98 3.69
N ILE A 44 -7.49 -3.53 2.64
CA ILE A 44 -8.46 -4.62 2.73
C ILE A 44 -7.76 -5.99 2.63
N ASN A 45 -6.55 -6.03 2.07
CA ASN A 45 -5.86 -7.27 1.69
C ASN A 45 -4.94 -7.85 2.78
N GLY A 46 -4.71 -7.10 3.87
CA GLY A 46 -3.94 -7.59 5.02
C GLY A 46 -2.48 -7.87 4.69
N ILE A 47 -1.92 -7.12 3.73
CA ILE A 47 -0.54 -7.26 3.26
C ILE A 47 0.39 -6.62 4.30
N ASN A 48 0.57 -7.22 5.47
CA ASN A 48 1.39 -6.59 6.52
C ASN A 48 2.89 -6.66 6.18
N GLY A 49 3.59 -5.55 6.38
CA GLY A 49 5.04 -5.46 6.20
C GLY A 49 5.80 -5.96 7.43
N THR A 50 7.01 -6.47 7.19
CA THR A 50 7.97 -6.79 8.25
C THR A 50 9.23 -5.94 8.05
N ALA A 51 9.69 -5.28 9.13
CA ALA A 51 10.92 -4.51 9.08
C ALA A 51 12.15 -5.42 9.20
N SER A 52 13.18 -5.08 8.42
CA SER A 52 14.55 -5.52 8.63
C SER A 52 15.40 -4.30 8.97
N GLY A 53 16.20 -4.39 10.03
CA GLY A 53 16.98 -3.26 10.55
C GLY A 53 16.14 -2.25 11.35
N SER A 54 16.68 -1.04 11.53
CA SER A 54 16.05 0.01 12.34
C SER A 54 15.06 0.83 11.52
N VAL A 55 13.77 0.46 11.61
CA VAL A 55 12.64 1.26 11.13
C VAL A 55 11.93 1.85 12.35
N VAL A 56 11.94 3.19 12.48
CA VAL A 56 11.41 3.87 13.67
C VAL A 56 10.25 4.80 13.31
N SER A 57 9.29 4.94 14.23
CA SER A 57 8.21 5.91 14.08
C SER A 57 8.74 7.33 14.17
N THR A 58 8.20 8.22 13.35
CA THR A 58 8.48 9.66 13.37
C THR A 58 7.23 10.45 12.98
N THR A 59 7.31 11.78 13.00
CA THR A 59 6.23 12.65 12.51
C THR A 59 6.24 12.68 10.99
N GLY A 60 5.10 12.37 10.38
CA GLY A 60 4.91 12.37 8.92
C GLY A 60 4.37 13.69 8.38
N ARG A 61 4.15 13.73 7.06
CA ARG A 61 3.43 14.85 6.42
C ARG A 61 1.99 14.96 6.92
N LEU A 62 1.38 13.81 7.19
CA LEU A 62 0.10 13.63 7.87
C LEU A 62 0.38 12.64 9.01
N ASN A 63 0.03 13.01 10.25
CA ASN A 63 0.20 12.15 11.44
C ASN A 63 1.62 11.55 11.58
N GLY A 64 1.74 10.22 11.51
CA GLY A 64 2.99 9.49 11.66
C GLY A 64 3.65 9.11 10.33
N ALA A 65 4.91 8.71 10.42
CA ALA A 65 5.66 8.10 9.33
C ALA A 65 6.66 7.08 9.89
N VAL A 66 7.28 6.32 9.00
CA VAL A 66 8.46 5.51 9.33
C VAL A 66 9.72 6.16 8.78
N GLN A 67 10.77 6.17 9.59
CA GLN A 67 12.12 6.57 9.20
C GLN A 67 12.98 5.32 9.02
N PHE A 68 13.66 5.27 7.88
CA PHE A 68 14.62 4.24 7.53
C PHE A 68 16.04 4.69 7.90
N SER A 69 16.86 3.75 8.38
CA SER A 69 18.31 3.88 8.41
C SER A 69 18.93 3.37 7.09
N SER A 70 20.23 3.61 6.89
CA SER A 70 20.96 3.26 5.65
C SER A 70 20.97 1.77 5.28
N SER A 71 20.58 0.88 6.20
CA SER A 71 20.52 -0.58 6.00
C SER A 71 19.15 -1.18 6.28
N SER A 72 18.14 -0.35 6.54
CA SER A 72 16.79 -0.83 6.86
C SER A 72 15.89 -0.91 5.63
N TYR A 73 14.97 -1.87 5.63
CA TYR A 73 13.96 -2.03 4.59
C TYR A 73 12.72 -2.73 5.16
N ILE A 74 11.60 -2.60 4.45
CA ILE A 74 10.39 -3.40 4.71
C ILE A 74 10.33 -4.51 3.66
N TYR A 75 10.10 -5.73 4.11
CA TYR A 75 9.90 -6.90 3.26
C TYR A 75 8.59 -7.60 3.58
N TYR A 76 8.20 -8.52 2.68
CA TYR A 76 6.92 -9.23 2.73
C TYR A 76 7.18 -10.73 2.52
N THR A 77 6.53 -11.57 3.34
CA THR A 77 6.82 -13.02 3.43
C THR A 77 6.27 -13.84 2.26
N TYR A 78 5.37 -13.26 1.46
CA TYR A 78 4.86 -13.78 0.19
C TYR A 78 4.82 -12.63 -0.81
N PRO A 79 5.10 -12.83 -2.11
CA PRO A 79 5.12 -11.74 -3.10
C PRO A 79 3.71 -11.17 -3.25
N PRO A 80 3.35 -10.10 -2.53
CA PRO A 80 1.95 -9.74 -2.42
C PRO A 80 1.57 -8.83 -3.57
N PHE A 81 2.52 -8.13 -4.19
CA PHE A 81 2.30 -7.18 -5.25
C PHE A 81 2.35 -7.83 -6.63
N TYR A 82 1.57 -8.89 -6.85
CA TYR A 82 1.57 -9.59 -8.13
C TYR A 82 1.16 -8.66 -9.29
N PHE A 83 0.35 -7.63 -9.03
CA PHE A 83 0.02 -6.60 -10.02
C PHE A 83 1.22 -5.78 -10.53
N LEU A 84 2.32 -5.67 -9.76
CA LEU A 84 3.54 -4.99 -10.22
C LEU A 84 4.34 -5.83 -11.23
N GLY A 85 4.05 -7.13 -11.35
CA GLY A 85 4.76 -8.06 -12.23
C GLY A 85 3.92 -8.62 -13.38
N ILE A 86 2.64 -8.24 -13.50
CA ILE A 86 1.75 -8.73 -14.57
C ILE A 86 1.82 -7.78 -15.77
N SER A 87 2.18 -8.34 -16.93
CA SER A 87 2.08 -7.61 -18.19
C SER A 87 0.61 -7.24 -18.45
N ASN A 88 0.40 -6.03 -18.92
CA ASN A 88 -0.93 -5.49 -19.20
C ASN A 88 -1.85 -5.36 -17.96
N GLN A 89 -1.30 -5.12 -16.77
CA GLN A 89 -2.05 -4.60 -15.63
C GLN A 89 -1.68 -3.14 -15.32
N SER A 90 -2.68 -2.24 -15.29
CA SER A 90 -2.48 -0.86 -14.84
C SER A 90 -2.41 -0.79 -13.31
N PHE A 91 -1.56 0.10 -12.78
CA PHE A 91 -1.46 0.36 -11.35
C PHE A 91 -1.07 1.81 -11.07
N SER A 92 -1.33 2.25 -9.83
CA SER A 92 -0.84 3.52 -9.31
C SER A 92 -0.23 3.34 -7.91
N ILE A 93 0.78 4.14 -7.60
CA ILE A 93 1.37 4.24 -6.26
C ILE A 93 1.44 5.73 -5.89
N SER A 94 0.99 6.09 -4.69
CA SER A 94 1.09 7.44 -4.15
C SER A 94 1.69 7.40 -2.73
N LEU A 95 2.67 8.26 -2.46
CA LEU A 95 3.27 8.38 -1.13
C LEU A 95 3.95 9.73 -0.91
N TRP A 96 4.06 10.14 0.36
CA TRP A 96 4.96 11.22 0.77
C TRP A 96 6.33 10.66 1.09
N ALA A 97 7.37 11.23 0.49
CA ALA A 97 8.76 10.89 0.79
C ALA A 97 9.51 12.13 1.25
N ASN A 98 10.42 11.96 2.21
CA ASN A 98 11.38 12.98 2.62
C ASN A 98 12.78 12.38 2.64
N PRO A 99 13.44 12.22 1.49
CA PRO A 99 14.80 11.71 1.42
C PRO A 99 15.74 12.62 2.22
N THR A 100 16.74 12.06 2.87
CA THR A 100 17.80 12.81 3.59
C THR A 100 19.12 12.75 2.83
N GLY A 101 20.02 13.70 3.07
CA GLY A 101 21.33 13.78 2.39
C GLY A 101 21.31 14.77 1.22
N SER A 102 22.04 14.47 0.13
CA SER A 102 22.19 15.38 -1.02
C SER A 102 20.90 15.67 -1.79
N TYR A 103 19.81 14.98 -1.47
CA TYR A 103 18.48 15.10 -2.10
C TYR A 103 17.39 15.49 -1.08
N ALA A 104 17.77 16.25 -0.03
CA ALA A 104 16.87 16.64 1.05
C ALA A 104 15.71 17.53 0.57
N ALA A 105 14.57 16.91 0.23
CA ALA A 105 13.33 17.60 -0.09
C ALA A 105 12.11 16.69 0.15
N SER A 106 11.11 17.20 0.87
CA SER A 106 9.82 16.50 0.97
C SER A 106 9.07 16.58 -0.36
N THR A 107 8.67 15.45 -0.90
CA THR A 107 7.99 15.36 -2.19
C THR A 107 6.84 14.35 -2.15
N LEU A 108 5.80 14.61 -2.95
CA LEU A 108 4.79 13.61 -3.27
C LEU A 108 5.33 12.79 -4.44
N VAL A 109 5.45 11.47 -4.25
CA VAL A 109 5.77 10.54 -5.32
C VAL A 109 4.47 9.93 -5.82
N TYR A 110 4.22 10.07 -7.12
CA TYR A 110 3.12 9.44 -7.82
C TYR A 110 3.66 8.64 -9.01
N VAL A 111 3.42 7.33 -9.02
CA VAL A 111 3.78 6.44 -10.12
C VAL A 111 2.49 5.91 -10.73
N LEU A 112 2.38 5.94 -12.05
CA LEU A 112 1.25 5.43 -12.82
C LEU A 112 1.77 4.55 -13.96
N GLN A 113 1.22 3.34 -14.06
CA GLN A 113 1.24 2.57 -15.30
C GLN A 113 -0.18 2.53 -15.86
N ASN A 114 -0.35 3.09 -17.06
CA ASN A 114 -1.61 3.04 -17.81
C ASN A 114 -1.36 2.34 -19.16
N LEU A 115 -2.28 1.47 -19.56
CA LEU A 115 -2.14 0.62 -20.74
C LEU A 115 -2.99 1.07 -21.93
N GLY A 116 -3.77 2.15 -21.77
CA GLY A 116 -4.62 2.69 -22.84
C GLY A 116 -5.98 2.01 -22.91
#